data_AF-A0A964CZR2-F1
#
_entry.id   AF-A0A964CZR2-F1
#
_cell.length_a   1.000
_cell.length_b   1.000
_cell.length_c   1.000
_cell.angle_alpha   90.00
_cell.angle_beta   90.00
_cell.angle_gamma   90.00
#
_symmetry.space_group_name_H-M   'P 1'
#
loop_
_entity.id
_entity.type
_entity.pdbx_description
1 polymer ?
#
loop_
_entity_poly.entity_id
_entity_poly.type
_entity_poly.pdbx_seq_one_letter_code
_entity_poly.pdbx_strand_id
1 'polypeptide(L)'
;MKLKLSLFYKTFLVANLLLGSTIAFCTNTQAQTRNSGENYSSKCSFYGQNQTQAQTIGCSIKQSPNQIIIDWNDGLKTILVASNGGWKSMPSEAKAEVRFYSGTGRVAHVEIFSGPGKGIIVVKP
;
A
#
# COMPACT_ATOMS: atom_id res chain seq x y z
N MET A 1 -50.63 -9.31 49.51
CA MET A 1 -50.48 -9.67 48.08
C MET A 1 -49.97 -8.44 47.32
N LYS A 2 -48.65 -8.33 47.09
CA LYS A 2 -48.07 -7.33 46.17
C LYS A 2 -46.92 -7.96 45.38
N LEU A 3 -47.00 -7.73 44.08
CA LEU A 3 -46.38 -8.44 42.99
C LEU A 3 -44.88 -8.14 42.79
N LYS A 4 -44.15 -9.21 42.47
CA LYS A 4 -43.12 -9.34 41.41
C LYS A 4 -42.02 -8.27 41.35
N LEU A 5 -41.05 -8.43 42.25
CA LEU A 5 -39.71 -7.88 42.17
C LEU A 5 -38.80 -8.77 41.29
N SER A 6 -39.07 -8.92 39.99
CA SER A 6 -38.15 -9.67 39.10
C SER A 6 -38.03 -9.19 37.65
N LEU A 7 -38.72 -8.11 37.26
CA LEU A 7 -38.76 -7.68 35.86
C LEU A 7 -37.79 -6.54 35.48
N PHE A 8 -37.07 -5.93 36.43
CA PHE A 8 -36.23 -4.76 36.12
C PHE A 8 -34.75 -5.06 35.90
N TYR A 9 -34.29 -6.31 36.08
CA TYR A 9 -32.87 -6.65 35.94
C TYR A 9 -32.48 -7.17 34.55
N LYS A 10 -33.45 -7.53 33.70
CA LYS A 10 -33.18 -8.07 32.35
C LYS A 10 -33.22 -7.05 31.23
N THR A 11 -33.77 -5.86 31.46
CA THR A 11 -33.92 -4.82 30.43
C THR A 11 -32.76 -3.84 30.34
N PHE A 12 -31.85 -3.80 31.32
CA PHE A 12 -30.67 -2.92 31.27
C PHE A 12 -29.46 -3.51 30.55
N LEU A 13 -29.43 -4.82 30.30
CA LEU A 13 -28.29 -5.52 29.68
C LEU A 13 -28.33 -5.55 28.15
N VAL A 14 -29.46 -5.26 27.52
CA VAL A 14 -29.62 -5.35 26.05
C VAL A 14 -29.43 -3.98 25.35
N ALA A 15 -29.46 -2.87 26.09
CA ALA A 15 -29.35 -1.53 25.51
C ALA A 15 -27.91 -1.05 25.25
N ASN A 16 -26.88 -1.73 25.79
CA ASN A 16 -25.47 -1.35 25.61
C ASN A 16 -24.74 -2.09 24.49
N LEU A 17 -25.43 -2.93 23.71
CA LEU A 17 -24.81 -3.77 22.68
C LEU A 17 -25.11 -3.34 21.23
N LEU A 18 -25.58 -2.11 21.02
CA LEU A 18 -25.98 -1.61 19.68
C LEU A 18 -25.36 -0.26 19.29
N LEU A 19 -24.30 0.17 19.96
CA LEU A 19 -23.43 1.28 19.51
C LEU A 19 -22.09 0.78 18.94
N GLY A 20 -21.94 -0.53 18.79
CA GLY A 20 -20.84 -1.14 18.07
C GLY A 20 -21.14 -1.21 16.58
N SER A 21 -20.18 -0.77 15.76
CA SER A 21 -20.06 -1.01 14.31
C SER A 21 -20.99 -0.23 13.36
N THR A 22 -20.65 1.03 13.09
CA THR A 22 -20.63 1.58 11.71
C THR A 22 -19.72 2.80 11.62
N ILE A 23 -18.42 2.62 11.87
CA ILE A 23 -17.42 3.42 11.15
C ILE A 23 -16.60 2.41 10.36
N ALA A 24 -17.20 1.98 9.25
CA ALA A 24 -16.51 1.20 8.24
C ALA A 24 -15.32 2.02 7.77
N PHE A 25 -14.16 1.42 7.94
CA PHE A 25 -12.83 1.84 7.55
C PHE A 25 -12.79 2.48 6.16
N CYS A 26 -12.81 3.81 6.10
CA CYS A 26 -12.13 4.55 5.05
C CYS A 26 -10.78 4.99 5.59
N THR A 27 -9.95 4.03 6.00
CA THR A 27 -8.51 4.30 6.09
C THR A 27 -8.01 4.35 4.66
N ASN A 28 -8.13 5.52 4.04
CA ASN A 28 -7.13 5.94 3.08
C ASN A 28 -5.82 6.07 3.86
N THR A 29 -5.20 4.94 4.17
CA THR A 29 -3.81 4.91 4.62
C THR A 29 -2.98 5.21 3.38
N GLN A 30 -3.11 6.44 2.86
CA GLN A 30 -2.00 7.05 2.15
C GLN A 30 -0.93 7.17 3.23
N ALA A 31 -0.09 6.14 3.30
CA ALA A 31 1.15 6.21 4.04
C ALA A 31 1.79 7.55 3.68
N GLN A 32 1.95 8.40 4.69
CA GLN A 32 2.43 9.76 4.53
C GLN A 32 3.74 9.71 3.72
N THR A 33 3.68 10.20 2.48
CA THR A 33 4.88 10.46 1.69
C THR A 33 5.65 11.50 2.48
N ARG A 34 6.74 11.08 3.15
CA ARG A 34 7.62 11.99 3.87
C ARG A 34 8.06 13.09 2.90
N ASN A 35 7.89 14.36 3.31
CA ASN A 35 8.10 15.54 2.45
C ASN A 35 9.55 15.76 2.00
N SER A 36 10.50 14.92 2.42
CA SER A 36 11.90 14.94 1.98
C SER A 36 12.16 13.77 1.04
N GLY A 37 12.78 14.04 -0.11
CA GLY A 37 13.23 12.98 -0.99
C GLY A 37 14.13 11.98 -0.25
N GLU A 38 13.76 10.70 -0.23
CA GLU A 38 14.55 9.64 0.38
C GLU A 38 15.31 8.87 -0.71
N ASN A 39 16.55 8.47 -0.40
CA ASN A 39 17.34 7.57 -1.23
C ASN A 39 17.86 6.42 -0.38
N TYR A 40 17.57 5.18 -0.79
CA TYR A 40 17.98 3.99 -0.04
C TYR A 40 18.20 2.79 -0.97
N SER A 41 19.09 1.89 -0.58
CA SER A 41 19.30 0.61 -1.28
C SER A 41 18.41 -0.49 -0.70
N SER A 42 18.04 -1.47 -1.52
CA SER A 42 17.16 -2.58 -1.16
C SER A 42 17.40 -3.79 -2.07
N LYS A 43 16.75 -4.92 -1.77
CA LYS A 43 16.61 -6.04 -2.71
C LYS A 43 15.22 -5.98 -3.34
N CYS A 44 15.16 -5.92 -4.67
CA CYS A 44 13.91 -5.89 -5.41
C CYS A 44 13.68 -7.21 -6.15
N SER A 45 12.44 -7.68 -6.17
CA SER A 45 12.00 -8.84 -6.94
C SER A 45 10.92 -8.42 -7.94
N PHE A 46 11.08 -8.76 -9.22
CA PHE A 46 10.09 -8.47 -10.26
C PHE A 46 9.36 -9.73 -10.73
N TYR A 47 8.03 -9.68 -10.81
CA TYR A 47 7.15 -10.75 -11.29
C TYR A 47 6.36 -10.23 -12.50
N GLY A 48 6.88 -10.45 -13.71
CA GLY A 48 6.26 -10.02 -14.98
C GLY A 48 5.49 -11.11 -15.73
N GLN A 49 4.79 -10.75 -16.80
CA GLN A 49 3.86 -11.65 -17.54
C GLN A 49 4.48 -12.93 -18.13
N ASN A 50 5.80 -13.11 -18.12
CA ASN A 50 6.47 -14.32 -18.62
C ASN A 50 7.54 -14.88 -17.66
N GLN A 51 7.48 -14.51 -16.38
CA GLN A 51 8.41 -15.00 -15.37
C GLN A 51 7.69 -15.89 -14.35
N THR A 52 7.99 -17.18 -14.38
CA THR A 52 7.50 -18.17 -13.40
C THR A 52 8.14 -17.99 -12.03
N GLN A 53 9.31 -17.35 -11.96
CA GLN A 53 10.02 -17.02 -10.73
C GLN A 53 10.58 -15.60 -10.83
N ALA A 54 10.45 -14.82 -9.75
CA ALA A 54 11.06 -13.51 -9.71
C ALA A 54 12.56 -13.59 -9.50
N GLN A 55 13.29 -12.84 -10.31
CA GLN A 55 14.70 -12.56 -10.04
C GLN A 55 14.79 -11.52 -8.95
N THR A 56 15.52 -11.84 -7.88
CA THR A 56 15.82 -10.90 -6.82
C THR A 56 17.18 -10.28 -7.08
N ILE A 57 17.22 -8.97 -7.28
CA ILE A 57 18.45 -8.22 -7.54
C ILE A 57 18.54 -7.01 -6.62
N GLY A 58 19.76 -6.47 -6.47
CA GLY A 58 19.94 -5.21 -5.78
C GLY A 58 19.29 -4.07 -6.56
N CYS A 59 18.74 -3.10 -5.84
CA CYS A 59 18.15 -1.90 -6.39
C CYS A 59 18.42 -0.70 -5.47
N SER A 60 18.40 0.50 -6.03
CA SER A 60 18.38 1.76 -5.27
C SER A 60 17.08 2.50 -5.59
N ILE A 61 16.44 3.02 -4.56
CA ILE A 61 15.14 3.68 -4.67
C ILE A 61 15.29 5.13 -4.26
N LYS A 62 14.93 6.01 -5.18
CA LYS A 62 14.76 7.45 -4.94
C LYS A 62 13.28 7.76 -4.89
N GLN A 63 12.78 8.16 -3.73
CA GLN A 63 11.38 8.42 -3.47
C GLN A 63 11.18 9.90 -3.18
N SER A 64 10.20 10.50 -3.83
CA SER A 64 9.71 11.87 -3.58
C SER A 64 8.18 11.89 -3.63
N PRO A 65 7.50 12.96 -3.18
CA PRO A 65 6.05 13.02 -3.18
C PRO A 65 5.39 12.74 -4.54
N ASN A 66 6.05 13.14 -5.64
CA ASN A 66 5.49 13.06 -6.99
C ASN A 66 6.17 12.01 -7.89
N GLN A 67 7.26 11.40 -7.42
CA GLN A 67 8.06 10.50 -8.25
C GLN A 67 8.79 9.46 -7.41
N ILE A 68 8.77 8.21 -7.88
CA ILE A 68 9.60 7.12 -7.39
C ILE A 68 10.44 6.61 -8.56
N ILE A 69 11.75 6.49 -8.35
CA ILE A 69 12.68 5.89 -9.29
C ILE A 69 13.29 4.66 -8.62
N ILE A 70 13.17 3.51 -9.28
CA ILE A 70 13.85 2.27 -8.91
C ILE A 70 14.96 2.08 -9.94
N ASP A 71 16.20 2.33 -9.52
CA ASP A 71 17.42 2.06 -10.28
C ASP A 71 17.84 0.60 -9.97
N TRP A 72 17.73 -0.30 -10.96
CA TRP A 72 18.07 -1.71 -10.82
C TRP A 72 19.57 -1.94 -11.09
N ASN A 73 20.20 -2.89 -10.38
CA ASN A 73 21.64 -3.14 -10.53
C ASN A 73 22.05 -3.74 -11.89
N ASP A 74 21.09 -4.21 -12.69
CA ASP A 74 21.30 -4.65 -14.07
C ASP A 74 21.31 -3.49 -15.08
N GLY A 75 21.16 -2.24 -14.60
CA GLY A 75 21.17 -1.02 -15.41
C GLY A 75 19.79 -0.56 -15.86
N LEU A 76 18.73 -1.33 -15.57
CA LEU A 76 17.35 -0.92 -15.88
C LEU A 76 16.83 0.11 -14.89
N LYS A 77 15.76 0.81 -15.28
CA LYS A 77 15.07 1.80 -14.44
C LYS A 77 13.56 1.63 -14.53
N THR A 78 12.90 1.71 -13.38
CA THR A 78 11.44 1.86 -13.30
C THR A 78 11.12 3.22 -12.72
N ILE A 79 10.33 4.01 -13.45
CA ILE A 79 9.94 5.37 -13.05
C ILE A 79 8.44 5.39 -12.84
N LEU A 80 8.03 5.81 -11.65
CA LEU A 80 6.63 6.00 -11.29
C LEU A 80 6.40 7.47 -11.02
N VAL A 81 5.35 8.04 -11.61
CA VAL A 81 4.96 9.44 -11.43
C VAL A 81 3.55 9.48 -10.84
N ALA A 82 3.37 10.32 -9.82
CA ALA A 82 2.05 10.56 -9.25
C ALA A 82 1.18 11.33 -10.24
N SER A 83 -0.05 10.87 -10.47
CA SER A 83 -1.01 11.47 -11.41
C SER A 83 -2.43 11.25 -10.90
N ASN A 84 -3.21 12.33 -10.73
CA ASN A 84 -4.65 12.31 -10.41
C ASN A 84 -5.07 11.25 -9.37
N GLY A 85 -4.45 11.26 -8.19
CA GLY A 85 -4.81 10.36 -7.09
C GLY A 85 -4.30 8.92 -7.22
N GLY A 86 -3.41 8.64 -8.17
CA GLY A 86 -2.73 7.36 -8.32
C GLY A 86 -1.32 7.50 -8.87
N TRP A 87 -0.71 6.38 -9.24
CA TRP A 87 0.61 6.34 -9.85
C TRP A 87 0.51 5.90 -11.31
N LYS A 88 1.47 6.34 -12.12
CA LYS A 88 1.68 5.87 -13.49
C LYS A 88 3.12 5.43 -13.69
N SER A 89 3.32 4.33 -14.41
CA SER A 89 4.63 3.89 -14.87
C SER A 89 5.01 4.63 -16.15
N MET A 90 6.24 5.15 -16.23
CA MET A 90 6.78 5.81 -17.42
C MET A 90 7.82 4.91 -18.11
N PRO A 91 7.89 4.92 -19.46
CA PRO A 91 7.13 5.77 -20.38
C PRO A 91 5.78 5.18 -20.83
N SER A 92 5.35 4.02 -20.33
CA SER A 92 4.13 3.35 -20.79
C SER A 92 2.83 4.06 -20.42
N GLU A 93 2.89 5.05 -19.54
CA GLU A 93 1.76 5.72 -18.87
C GLU A 93 0.76 4.76 -18.20
N ALA A 94 1.17 3.51 -18.00
CA ALA A 94 0.32 2.49 -17.41
C ALA A 94 0.00 2.87 -15.97
N LYS A 95 -1.27 2.71 -15.58
CA LYS A 95 -1.66 2.86 -14.18
C LYS A 95 -0.78 1.94 -13.32
N ALA A 96 -0.42 2.44 -12.14
CA ALA A 96 0.31 1.69 -11.13
C ALA A 96 -0.29 1.94 -9.74
N GLU A 97 -0.17 0.94 -8.88
CA GLU A 97 -0.43 1.04 -7.45
C GLU A 97 0.90 0.96 -6.70
N VAL A 98 1.08 1.81 -5.69
CA VAL A 98 2.26 1.80 -4.83
C VAL A 98 1.80 1.68 -3.39
N ARG A 99 2.36 0.70 -2.67
CA ARG A 99 2.17 0.53 -1.23
C ARG A 99 3.49 0.78 -0.51
N PHE A 100 3.39 1.36 0.67
CA PHE A 100 4.52 1.74 1.49
C PHE A 100 4.51 1.01 2.83
N TYR A 101 5.68 0.81 3.42
CA TYR A 101 5.80 0.30 4.79
C TYR A 101 5.26 1.32 5.80
N SER A 102 4.37 0.90 6.70
CA SER A 102 3.69 1.77 7.66
C SER A 102 4.63 2.49 8.64
N GLY A 103 5.80 1.92 8.94
CA GLY A 103 6.76 2.50 9.88
C GLY A 103 7.79 3.45 9.26
N THR A 104 8.11 3.27 7.98
CA THR A 104 9.20 4.02 7.32
C THR A 104 8.70 4.92 6.19
N GLY A 105 7.50 4.67 5.66
CA GLY A 105 7.00 5.34 4.47
C GLY A 105 7.76 4.96 3.20
N ARG A 106 8.66 3.97 3.25
CA ARG A 106 9.41 3.48 2.08
C ARG A 106 8.55 2.59 1.20
N VAL A 107 8.81 2.60 -0.11
CA VAL A 107 8.17 1.69 -1.07
C VAL A 107 8.35 0.24 -0.61
N ALA A 108 7.23 -0.48 -0.51
CA ALA A 108 7.19 -1.91 -0.19
C ALA A 108 6.77 -2.74 -1.41
N HIS A 109 5.85 -2.22 -2.20
CA HIS A 109 5.23 -2.94 -3.30
C HIS A 109 4.82 -1.97 -4.41
N VAL A 110 5.03 -2.36 -5.66
CA VAL A 110 4.51 -1.67 -6.85
C VAL A 110 3.82 -2.68 -7.76
N GLU A 111 2.60 -2.38 -8.20
CA GLU A 111 1.91 -3.15 -9.24
C GLU A 111 1.70 -2.26 -10.47
N ILE A 112 2.16 -2.71 -11.64
CA ILE A 112 1.98 -2.03 -12.93
C ILE A 112 0.98 -2.84 -13.75
N PHE A 113 -0.15 -2.22 -14.12
CA PHE A 113 -1.30 -2.96 -14.65
C PHE A 113 -1.22 -3.27 -16.16
N SER A 114 -0.42 -2.54 -16.94
CA SER A 114 -0.35 -2.70 -18.40
C SER A 114 0.99 -2.21 -19.00
N GLY A 115 1.18 -2.50 -20.29
CA GLY A 115 2.34 -2.05 -21.06
C GLY A 115 3.64 -2.84 -20.78
N PRO A 116 4.76 -2.39 -21.36
CA PRO A 116 6.08 -2.94 -21.06
C PRO A 116 6.37 -2.82 -19.56
N GLY A 117 6.82 -3.92 -18.95
CA GLY A 117 7.07 -3.98 -17.51
C GLY A 117 5.83 -4.20 -16.64
N LYS A 118 4.66 -4.54 -17.23
CA LYS A 118 3.50 -5.02 -16.47
C LYS A 118 3.91 -6.16 -15.54
N GLY A 119 3.57 -6.03 -14.27
CA GLY A 119 3.96 -6.99 -13.24
C GLY A 119 3.97 -6.38 -11.84
N ILE A 120 4.49 -7.17 -10.90
CA ILE A 120 4.61 -6.80 -9.49
C ILE A 120 6.09 -6.64 -9.14
N ILE A 121 6.43 -5.57 -8.43
CA ILE A 121 7.73 -5.33 -7.83
C ILE A 121 7.58 -5.41 -6.32
N VAL A 122 8.32 -6.31 -5.68
CA VAL A 122 8.40 -6.42 -4.22
C VAL A 122 9.75 -5.86 -3.77
N VAL A 123 9.71 -4.88 -2.88
CA VAL A 123 10.90 -4.25 -2.31
C VAL A 123 11.14 -4.82 -0.92
N LYS A 124 12.34 -5.34 -0.67
CA LYS A 124 12.77 -5.86 0.62
C LYS A 124 13.85 -4.93 1.19
N PRO A 125 13.61 -4.30 2.36
CA PRO A 125 14.55 -3.39 2.99
C PRO A 125 15.82 -4.09 3.46
#